data_AF-A7E1C4-F1
#
_entry.id   AF-A7E1C4-F1
#
_cell.length_a   1.000
_cell.length_b   1.000
_cell.length_c   1.000
_cell.angle_alpha   90.00
_cell.angle_beta   90.00
_cell.angle_gamma   90.00
#
_symmetry.space_group_name_H-M   'P 1'
#
loop_
_entity.id
_entity.type
_entity.pdbx_description
1 polymer ?
#
loop_
_entity_poly.entity_id
_entity_poly.type
_entity_poly.pdbx_seq_one_letter_code
_entity_poly.pdbx_strand_id
1 'polypeptide(L)'
;ESQPDPTPDELHKSSEFTGTMGNMKYLYDDHYVSATKVMSVDKFLAHDLIYNISDKKLKNYDKVKTELLNEDLAKKYKDEVVDVYGSNYYVNCYFSSKDNVGKVTGGKTCMYGGITKHEGNHFDNGNLQNVLIRVYENKRNTISFEVQTDKKSVTAQELDIKARNFLINKKICMSLTVHHMKQDI
;
A
#
# COMPACT_ATOMS: atom_id res chain seq x y z
N GLU A 1 3.93 10.23 21.95
CA GLU A 1 2.49 10.56 22.05
C GLU A 1 1.70 9.47 21.34
N SER A 2 0.52 9.08 21.84
CA SER A 2 -0.32 8.02 21.24
C SER A 2 -1.57 8.67 20.66
N GLN A 3 -1.98 8.26 19.46
CA GLN A 3 -3.30 8.61 18.94
C GLN A 3 -4.37 7.97 19.85
N PRO A 4 -5.45 8.70 20.21
CA PRO A 4 -6.54 8.12 21.00
C PRO A 4 -7.23 6.99 20.23
N ASP A 5 -7.60 5.92 20.95
CA ASP A 5 -8.44 4.86 20.39
C ASP A 5 -9.82 5.43 20.03
N PRO A 6 -10.40 5.03 18.89
CA PRO A 6 -11.69 5.56 18.46
C PRO A 6 -12.83 4.96 19.27
N THR A 7 -13.84 5.78 19.48
CA THR A 7 -15.14 5.40 20.02
C THR A 7 -16.03 4.82 18.92
N PRO A 8 -17.07 4.03 19.27
CA PRO A 8 -17.96 3.44 18.28
C PRO A 8 -18.62 4.44 17.32
N ASP A 9 -18.86 5.67 17.77
CA ASP A 9 -19.51 6.72 16.96
C ASP A 9 -18.54 7.41 15.99
N GLU A 10 -17.23 7.26 16.19
CA GLU A 10 -16.19 7.78 15.29
C GLU A 10 -15.86 6.81 14.14
N LEU A 11 -16.40 5.59 14.17
CA LEU A 11 -16.17 4.56 13.16
C LEU A 11 -17.29 4.54 12.13
N HIS A 12 -16.92 4.53 10.84
CA HIS A 12 -17.88 4.33 9.76
C HIS A 12 -18.59 2.98 9.90
N LYS A 13 -19.93 2.99 9.81
CA LYS A 13 -20.75 1.77 9.88
C LYS A 13 -21.01 1.25 8.47
N SER A 14 -20.65 -0.01 8.22
CA SER A 14 -20.87 -0.63 6.91
C SER A 14 -22.35 -0.66 6.49
N SER A 15 -23.27 -0.73 7.45
CA SER A 15 -24.71 -0.64 7.23
C SER A 15 -25.19 0.71 6.66
N GLU A 16 -24.41 1.77 6.85
CA GLU A 16 -24.71 3.12 6.33
C GLU A 16 -24.15 3.32 4.91
N PHE A 17 -23.26 2.44 4.45
CA PHE A 17 -22.75 2.46 3.09
C PHE A 17 -23.63 1.62 2.16
N THR A 18 -24.37 2.29 1.28
CA THR A 18 -25.31 1.65 0.34
C THR A 18 -24.71 1.30 -1.02
N GLY A 19 -23.39 1.50 -1.19
CA GLY A 19 -22.68 1.24 -2.45
C GLY A 19 -22.13 -0.19 -2.56
N THR A 20 -21.31 -0.42 -3.60
CA THR A 20 -20.71 -1.73 -3.86
C THR A 20 -19.42 -1.93 -3.06
N MET A 21 -19.46 -2.79 -2.02
CA MET A 21 -18.27 -3.14 -1.22
C MET A 21 -17.18 -3.85 -2.05
N GLY A 22 -17.53 -4.40 -3.22
CA GLY A 22 -16.57 -4.91 -4.20
C GLY A 22 -15.48 -3.89 -4.59
N ASN A 23 -15.80 -2.59 -4.58
CA ASN A 23 -14.83 -1.53 -4.86
C ASN A 23 -13.76 -1.43 -3.77
N MET A 24 -14.14 -1.61 -2.50
CA MET A 24 -13.21 -1.67 -1.37
C MET A 24 -12.43 -2.99 -1.38
N LYS A 25 -13.12 -4.11 -1.62
CA LYS A 25 -12.51 -5.44 -1.71
C LYS A 25 -11.40 -5.47 -2.76
N TYR A 26 -11.63 -4.87 -3.93
CA TYR A 26 -10.67 -4.79 -5.02
C TYR A 26 -9.31 -4.22 -4.59
N LEU A 27 -9.28 -3.28 -3.65
CA LEU A 27 -8.05 -2.64 -3.20
C LEU A 27 -7.14 -3.55 -2.36
N TYR A 28 -7.66 -4.67 -1.84
CA TYR A 28 -6.97 -5.50 -0.85
C TYR A 28 -6.98 -6.99 -1.19
N ASP A 29 -7.78 -7.45 -2.15
CA ASP A 29 -7.85 -8.85 -2.57
C ASP A 29 -6.77 -9.17 -3.61
N ASP A 30 -5.61 -9.65 -3.14
CA ASP A 30 -4.41 -9.96 -3.94
C ASP A 30 -3.99 -8.84 -4.93
N HIS A 31 -4.26 -7.59 -4.56
CA HIS A 31 -4.09 -6.40 -5.41
C HIS A 31 -3.11 -5.41 -4.79
N TYR A 32 -1.93 -5.28 -5.38
CA TYR A 32 -0.87 -4.39 -4.92
C TYR A 32 0.17 -4.12 -6.02
N VAL A 33 0.76 -2.93 -5.98
CA VAL A 33 2.04 -2.63 -6.63
C VAL A 33 3.16 -3.17 -5.75
N SER A 34 4.15 -3.83 -6.36
CA SER A 34 5.38 -4.23 -5.68
C SER A 34 6.57 -4.13 -6.64
N ALA A 35 7.59 -3.38 -6.23
CA ALA A 35 8.86 -3.29 -6.93
C ALA A 35 10.00 -3.13 -5.93
N THR A 36 11.15 -3.69 -6.27
CA THR A 36 12.37 -3.58 -5.48
C THR A 36 13.48 -2.91 -6.28
N LYS A 37 14.30 -2.11 -5.60
CA LYS A 37 15.48 -1.45 -6.17
C LYS A 37 15.17 -0.60 -7.42
N VAL A 38 14.14 0.25 -7.32
CA VAL A 38 13.72 1.18 -8.39
C VAL A 38 14.03 2.62 -8.04
N MET A 39 14.08 3.49 -9.05
CA MET A 39 14.25 4.94 -8.91
C MET A 39 13.13 5.67 -9.63
N SER A 40 12.76 6.86 -9.13
CA SER A 40 11.78 7.73 -9.79
C SER A 40 12.32 8.18 -11.14
N VAL A 41 11.50 8.14 -12.18
CA VAL A 41 11.88 8.53 -13.55
C VAL A 41 11.31 9.88 -13.97
N ASP A 42 10.24 10.32 -13.29
CA ASP A 42 9.58 11.59 -13.57
C ASP A 42 8.76 12.04 -12.35
N LYS A 43 8.13 13.21 -12.45
CA LYS A 43 7.09 13.68 -11.54
C LYS A 43 6.00 14.41 -12.33
N PHE A 44 4.78 14.42 -11.80
CA PHE A 44 3.67 15.19 -12.35
C PHE A 44 3.48 16.50 -11.56
N LEU A 45 3.29 16.41 -10.24
CA LEU A 45 3.21 17.55 -9.33
C LEU A 45 4.43 17.62 -8.39
N ALA A 46 4.50 18.67 -7.58
CA ALA A 46 5.62 18.88 -6.65
C ALA A 46 5.72 17.77 -5.57
N HIS A 47 4.62 17.12 -5.23
CA HIS A 47 4.51 16.15 -4.14
C HIS A 47 4.33 14.71 -4.62
N ASP A 48 4.59 14.40 -5.89
CA ASP A 48 4.48 13.03 -6.41
C ASP A 48 5.75 12.59 -7.14
N LEU A 49 5.88 11.27 -7.30
CA LEU A 49 6.96 10.61 -8.03
C LEU A 49 6.37 9.54 -8.95
N ILE A 50 6.93 9.43 -10.15
CA ILE A 50 6.55 8.43 -11.16
C ILE A 50 7.66 7.40 -11.28
N TYR A 51 7.30 6.11 -11.23
CA TYR A 51 8.20 4.97 -11.37
C TYR A 51 7.82 4.13 -12.59
N ASN A 52 8.83 3.58 -13.28
CA ASN A 52 8.64 2.54 -14.29
C ASN A 52 8.49 1.19 -13.58
N ILE A 53 7.27 0.82 -13.23
CA ILE A 53 6.93 -0.46 -12.58
C ILE A 53 5.86 -1.11 -13.43
N SER A 54 6.15 -2.31 -13.95
CA SER A 54 5.21 -3.08 -14.75
C SER A 54 4.42 -4.06 -13.90
N ASP A 55 3.13 -4.10 -14.15
CA ASP A 55 2.23 -5.11 -13.62
C ASP A 55 2.64 -6.51 -14.11
N LYS A 56 3.14 -7.32 -13.17
CA LYS A 56 3.61 -8.68 -13.45
C LYS A 56 2.45 -9.68 -13.62
N LYS A 57 1.23 -9.34 -13.18
CA LYS A 57 0.08 -10.26 -13.17
C LYS A 57 -0.80 -10.06 -14.40
N LEU A 58 -1.35 -8.86 -14.58
CA LEU A 58 -2.38 -8.58 -15.59
C LEU A 58 -1.90 -7.68 -16.73
N LYS A 59 -0.69 -7.12 -16.63
CA LYS A 59 -0.12 -6.17 -17.59
C LYS A 59 -0.99 -4.91 -17.76
N ASN A 60 -1.68 -4.48 -16.70
CA ASN A 60 -2.57 -3.32 -16.74
C ASN A 60 -1.83 -1.98 -16.71
N TYR A 61 -0.58 -1.95 -16.23
CA TYR A 61 0.24 -0.75 -16.17
C TYR A 61 1.73 -1.05 -16.34
N ASP A 62 2.47 -0.04 -16.80
CA ASP A 62 3.93 0.00 -16.84
C ASP A 62 4.53 1.21 -16.13
N LYS A 63 3.67 2.13 -15.67
CA LYS A 63 4.04 3.28 -14.84
C LYS A 63 3.11 3.42 -13.65
N VAL A 64 3.72 3.72 -12.51
CA VAL A 64 3.04 3.98 -11.25
C VAL A 64 3.37 5.39 -10.79
N LYS A 65 2.35 6.22 -10.58
CA LYS A 65 2.49 7.48 -9.85
C LYS A 65 2.17 7.24 -8.38
N THR A 66 3.06 7.63 -7.49
CA THR A 66 2.77 7.67 -6.05
C THR A 66 2.74 9.11 -5.56
N GLU A 67 1.62 9.50 -4.97
CA GLU A 67 1.44 10.79 -4.32
C GLU A 67 1.91 10.73 -2.86
N LEU A 68 2.68 11.73 -2.45
CA LEU A 68 3.26 11.89 -1.13
C LEU A 68 2.61 13.08 -0.43
N LEU A 69 2.74 13.11 0.90
CA LEU A 69 2.07 14.11 1.74
C LEU A 69 2.44 15.55 1.35
N ASN A 70 3.69 15.79 0.96
CA ASN A 70 4.20 17.10 0.61
C ASN A 70 5.42 17.01 -0.31
N GLU A 71 5.85 18.17 -0.79
CA GLU A 71 7.03 18.31 -1.66
C GLU A 71 8.33 17.85 -0.98
N ASP A 72 8.48 18.06 0.33
CA ASP A 72 9.69 17.65 1.05
C ASP A 72 9.86 16.13 1.07
N LEU A 73 8.75 15.40 1.22
CA LEU A 73 8.76 13.94 1.15
C LEU A 73 9.08 13.45 -0.26
N ALA A 74 8.56 14.14 -1.29
CA ALA A 74 8.93 13.84 -2.68
C ALA A 74 10.40 14.11 -2.94
N LYS A 75 10.95 15.25 -2.49
CA LYS A 75 12.38 15.57 -2.58
C LYS A 75 13.26 14.53 -1.86
N LYS A 76 12.81 14.03 -0.70
CA LYS A 76 13.53 13.02 0.09
C LYS A 76 13.75 11.71 -0.68
N TYR A 77 12.78 11.28 -1.48
CA TYR A 77 12.85 10.01 -2.22
C TYR A 77 13.16 10.18 -3.71
N LYS A 78 13.16 11.42 -4.20
CA LYS A 78 13.62 11.73 -5.54
C LYS A 78 15.09 11.32 -5.67
N ASP A 79 15.42 10.66 -6.78
CA ASP A 79 16.77 10.19 -7.11
C ASP A 79 17.35 9.13 -6.14
N GLU A 80 16.54 8.60 -5.21
CA GLU A 80 16.92 7.51 -4.32
C GLU A 80 16.54 6.14 -4.90
N VAL A 81 17.33 5.11 -4.57
CA VAL A 81 16.99 3.72 -4.85
C VAL A 81 16.08 3.20 -3.74
N VAL A 82 14.85 2.84 -4.11
CA VAL A 82 13.76 2.54 -3.19
C VAL A 82 13.07 1.22 -3.54
N ASP A 83 12.35 0.69 -2.56
CA ASP A 83 11.33 -0.32 -2.76
C ASP A 83 9.95 0.34 -2.67
N VAL A 84 9.01 -0.16 -3.48
CA VAL A 84 7.64 0.35 -3.57
C VAL A 84 6.67 -0.78 -3.25
N TYR A 85 5.79 -0.58 -2.27
CA TYR A 85 4.69 -1.48 -1.97
C TYR A 85 3.43 -0.72 -1.56
N GLY A 86 2.31 -0.94 -2.24
CA GLY A 86 1.03 -0.36 -1.85
C GLY A 86 -0.13 -0.72 -2.76
N SER A 87 -1.34 -0.32 -2.35
CA SER A 87 -2.55 -0.57 -3.11
C SER A 87 -2.74 0.54 -4.14
N ASN A 88 -3.01 0.16 -5.38
CA ASN A 88 -3.15 1.09 -6.50
C ASN A 88 -4.59 1.18 -7.02
N TYR A 89 -4.92 2.30 -7.62
CA TYR A 89 -6.23 2.60 -8.20
C TYR A 89 -6.09 3.14 -9.64
N TYR A 90 -7.18 3.07 -10.39
CA TYR A 90 -7.23 3.47 -11.80
C TYR A 90 -8.26 4.56 -12.07
N VAL A 91 -9.44 4.47 -11.45
CA VAL A 91 -10.47 5.51 -11.56
C VAL A 91 -9.93 6.81 -10.98
N ASN A 92 -10.03 7.90 -11.75
CA ASN A 92 -9.47 9.22 -11.42
C ASN A 92 -7.93 9.25 -11.25
N CYS A 93 -7.20 8.25 -11.75
CA CYS A 93 -5.75 8.33 -11.87
C CYS A 93 -5.36 9.09 -13.13
N TYR A 94 -4.73 10.26 -12.97
CA TYR A 94 -4.26 11.07 -14.08
C TYR A 94 -2.82 11.53 -13.86
N PHE A 95 -1.99 11.39 -14.88
CA PHE A 95 -0.72 12.09 -15.00
C PHE A 95 -0.20 12.07 -16.43
N SER A 96 0.42 13.19 -16.81
CA SER A 96 1.29 13.21 -17.99
C SER A 96 2.60 12.51 -17.64
N SER A 97 3.02 11.59 -18.48
CA SER A 97 4.38 11.07 -18.51
C SER A 97 5.03 11.59 -19.78
N LYS A 98 6.35 11.79 -19.77
CA LYS A 98 7.15 11.95 -20.99
C LYS A 98 7.12 10.65 -21.80
N ASP A 99 5.96 10.32 -22.36
CA ASP A 99 5.84 9.27 -23.35
C ASP A 99 6.22 9.89 -24.69
N ASN A 100 7.08 9.22 -25.45
CA ASN A 100 7.38 9.66 -26.80
C ASN A 100 6.07 9.75 -27.58
N VAL A 101 5.77 10.94 -28.11
CA VAL A 101 4.63 11.21 -28.98
C VAL A 101 4.61 10.14 -30.08
N GLY A 102 3.63 9.23 -30.02
CA GLY A 102 3.49 8.11 -30.96
C GLY A 102 3.51 6.70 -30.37
N LYS A 103 3.85 6.50 -29.08
CA LYS A 103 3.70 5.21 -28.38
C LYS A 103 2.68 5.31 -27.23
N VAL A 104 1.39 5.32 -27.57
CA VAL A 104 0.31 5.14 -26.58
C VAL A 104 0.15 3.64 -26.33
N THR A 105 1.09 3.03 -25.59
CA THR A 105 1.00 1.57 -25.32
C THR A 105 1.28 1.19 -23.87
N GLY A 106 1.58 2.15 -22.99
CA GLY A 106 1.82 1.90 -21.57
C GLY A 106 0.59 2.22 -20.71
N GLY A 107 0.17 1.27 -19.88
CA GLY A 107 -0.91 1.50 -18.92
C GLY A 107 -0.44 2.29 -17.70
N LYS A 108 -1.34 3.06 -17.08
CA LYS A 108 -1.02 3.92 -15.93
C LYS A 108 -1.82 3.50 -14.71
N THR A 109 -1.19 3.61 -13.54
CA THR A 109 -1.89 3.47 -12.27
C THR A 109 -1.35 4.45 -11.23
N CYS A 110 -2.13 4.70 -10.19
CA CYS A 110 -1.81 5.65 -9.14
C CYS A 110 -1.92 4.98 -7.77
N MET A 111 -1.15 5.47 -6.81
CA MET A 111 -1.20 5.08 -5.41
C MET A 111 -0.76 6.24 -4.52
N TYR A 112 -0.77 6.02 -3.21
CA TYR A 112 -0.26 6.96 -2.22
C TYR A 112 0.82 6.30 -1.38
N GLY A 113 1.91 7.02 -1.09
CA GLY A 113 2.98 6.55 -0.20
C GLY A 113 3.69 5.29 -0.70
N GLY A 114 3.88 4.33 0.21
CA GLY A 114 4.41 3.01 -0.12
C GLY A 114 5.90 2.95 -0.45
N ILE A 115 6.68 3.98 -0.13
CA ILE A 115 8.12 4.06 -0.48
C ILE A 115 8.99 3.83 0.75
N THR A 116 10.00 2.97 0.62
CA THR A 116 11.07 2.79 1.60
C THR A 116 12.43 2.80 0.91
N LYS A 117 13.49 3.33 1.55
CA LYS A 117 14.84 3.19 1.00
C LYS A 117 15.20 1.72 0.83
N HIS A 118 15.89 1.38 -0.25
CA HIS A 118 16.34 0.02 -0.51
C HIS A 118 17.60 -0.31 0.31
N GLU A 119 18.62 0.55 0.19
CA GLU A 119 19.92 0.33 0.82
C GLU A 119 19.82 0.29 2.34
N GLY A 120 20.45 -0.71 2.97
CA GLY A 120 20.44 -0.92 4.41
C GLY A 120 19.10 -1.32 5.04
N ASN A 121 18.01 -1.42 4.26
CA ASN A 121 16.67 -1.67 4.77
C ASN A 121 16.21 -3.13 4.68
N HIS A 122 17.05 -4.04 4.19
CA HIS A 122 16.75 -5.48 4.10
C HIS A 122 17.40 -6.25 5.25
N PHE A 123 16.79 -7.36 5.65
CA PHE A 123 17.42 -8.32 6.57
C PHE A 123 18.53 -9.09 5.86
N ASP A 124 19.54 -9.51 6.62
CA ASP A 124 20.67 -10.25 6.07
C ASP A 124 20.20 -11.59 5.50
N ASN A 125 20.85 -12.04 4.41
CA ASN A 125 20.59 -13.30 3.71
C ASN A 125 19.17 -13.46 3.13
N GLY A 126 18.40 -12.38 2.96
CA GLY A 126 17.05 -12.44 2.37
C GLY A 126 16.01 -13.03 3.32
N ASN A 127 16.27 -13.03 4.63
CA ASN A 127 15.31 -13.47 5.63
C ASN A 127 14.07 -12.56 5.65
N LEU A 128 12.92 -13.15 5.99
CA LEU A 128 11.68 -12.43 6.20
C LEU A 128 11.41 -12.29 7.71
N GLN A 129 10.93 -11.13 8.13
CA GLN A 129 10.45 -10.88 9.48
C GLN A 129 8.94 -11.12 9.55
N ASN A 130 8.52 -11.93 10.52
CA ASN A 130 7.10 -12.14 10.83
C ASN A 130 6.60 -11.02 11.74
N VAL A 131 5.40 -10.53 11.47
CA VAL A 131 4.66 -9.57 12.29
C VAL A 131 3.33 -10.19 12.67
N LEU A 132 3.07 -10.32 13.97
CA LEU A 132 1.84 -10.92 14.50
C LEU A 132 0.67 -9.93 14.44
N ILE A 133 -0.43 -10.36 13.84
CA ILE A 133 -1.71 -9.66 13.81
C ILE A 133 -2.70 -10.40 14.70
N ARG A 134 -3.34 -9.66 15.63
CA ARG A 134 -4.40 -10.17 16.49
C ARG A 134 -5.73 -9.55 16.08
N VAL A 135 -6.75 -10.38 15.87
CA VAL A 135 -8.06 -9.94 15.38
C VAL A 135 -9.07 -10.09 16.49
N TYR A 136 -9.76 -8.99 16.79
CA TYR A 136 -10.77 -8.96 17.85
C TYR A 136 -12.15 -8.77 17.25
N GLU A 137 -13.03 -9.74 17.46
CA GLU A 137 -14.45 -9.64 17.13
C GLU A 137 -15.23 -9.50 18.43
N ASN A 138 -16.03 -8.44 18.55
CA ASN A 138 -16.79 -8.13 19.77
C ASN A 138 -15.92 -8.19 21.05
N LYS A 139 -14.73 -7.57 20.97
CA LYS A 139 -13.71 -7.50 22.05
C LYS A 139 -13.05 -8.84 22.42
N ARG A 140 -13.28 -9.92 21.67
CA ARG A 140 -12.64 -11.23 21.90
C ARG A 140 -11.64 -11.52 20.79
N ASN A 141 -10.42 -11.94 21.14
CA ASN A 141 -9.44 -12.39 20.14
C ASN A 141 -9.94 -13.70 19.51
N THR A 142 -10.34 -13.65 18.23
CA THR A 142 -10.90 -14.82 17.53
C THR A 142 -9.85 -15.53 16.67
N ILE A 143 -8.91 -14.79 16.11
CA ILE A 143 -7.82 -15.34 15.31
C ILE A 143 -6.56 -14.48 15.45
N SER A 144 -5.42 -15.14 15.41
CA SER A 144 -4.12 -14.49 15.28
C SER A 144 -3.36 -15.13 14.13
N PHE A 145 -2.66 -14.33 13.35
CA PHE A 145 -1.90 -14.78 12.18
C PHE A 145 -0.69 -13.88 11.96
N GLU A 146 0.24 -14.32 11.14
CA GLU A 146 1.46 -13.57 10.83
C GLU A 146 1.42 -13.04 9.40
N VAL A 147 1.94 -11.83 9.22
CA VAL A 147 2.32 -11.30 7.91
C VAL A 147 3.84 -11.19 7.85
N GLN A 148 4.41 -11.34 6.66
CA GLN A 148 5.86 -11.35 6.49
C GLN A 148 6.33 -10.13 5.70
N THR A 149 7.50 -9.58 6.02
CA THR A 149 8.16 -8.53 5.23
C THR A 149 9.67 -8.75 5.16
N ASP A 150 10.28 -8.35 4.06
CA ASP A 150 11.73 -8.33 3.84
C ASP A 150 12.40 -7.06 4.39
N LYS A 151 11.60 -6.09 4.88
CA LYS A 151 12.06 -4.75 5.26
C LYS A 151 12.21 -4.56 6.76
N LYS A 152 13.34 -3.98 7.18
CA LYS A 152 13.61 -3.52 8.55
C LYS A 152 12.70 -2.35 8.94
N SER A 153 12.61 -1.36 8.05
CA SER A 153 11.65 -0.25 8.11
C SER A 153 10.60 -0.47 7.02
N VAL A 154 9.40 -0.86 7.43
CA VAL A 154 8.26 -1.20 6.56
C VAL A 154 7.16 -0.15 6.69
N THR A 155 6.44 0.13 5.60
CA THR A 155 5.29 1.03 5.67
C THR A 155 4.11 0.36 6.37
N ALA A 156 3.34 1.12 7.15
CA ALA A 156 2.08 0.62 7.70
C ALA A 156 1.12 0.15 6.59
N GLN A 157 1.18 0.79 5.41
CA GLN A 157 0.40 0.41 4.24
C GLN A 157 0.70 -1.01 3.76
N GLU A 158 1.97 -1.43 3.69
CA GLU A 158 2.34 -2.80 3.31
C GLU A 158 1.75 -3.83 4.26
N LEU A 159 1.88 -3.61 5.57
CA LEU A 159 1.35 -4.52 6.58
C LEU A 159 -0.20 -4.53 6.60
N ASP A 160 -0.85 -3.37 6.43
CA ASP A 160 -2.31 -3.26 6.37
C ASP A 160 -2.87 -4.03 5.17
N ILE A 161 -2.27 -3.90 3.99
CA ILE A 161 -2.70 -4.64 2.80
C ILE A 161 -2.57 -6.15 3.00
N LYS A 162 -1.43 -6.61 3.52
CA LYS A 162 -1.22 -8.04 3.80
C LYS A 162 -2.23 -8.57 4.82
N ALA A 163 -2.50 -7.81 5.88
CA ALA A 163 -3.49 -8.17 6.89
C ALA A 163 -4.90 -8.25 6.30
N ARG A 164 -5.36 -7.22 5.56
CA ARG A 164 -6.70 -7.22 4.96
C ARG A 164 -6.87 -8.28 3.88
N ASN A 165 -5.85 -8.53 3.07
CA ASN A 165 -5.86 -9.64 2.11
C ASN A 165 -6.10 -10.98 2.80
N PHE A 166 -5.41 -11.24 3.92
CA PHE A 166 -5.64 -12.45 4.71
C PHE A 166 -7.08 -12.53 5.23
N LEU A 167 -7.60 -11.44 5.80
CA LEU A 167 -8.95 -11.40 6.36
C LEU A 167 -10.04 -11.53 5.30
N ILE A 168 -9.83 -11.02 4.08
CA ILE A 168 -10.73 -11.22 2.93
C ILE A 168 -10.76 -12.69 2.53
N ASN A 169 -9.59 -13.33 2.42
CA ASN A 169 -9.47 -14.75 2.06
C ASN A 169 -10.10 -15.68 3.11
N LYS A 170 -10.05 -15.31 4.39
CA LYS A 170 -10.76 -16.02 5.48
C LYS A 170 -12.24 -15.68 5.58
N LYS A 171 -12.76 -14.79 4.73
CA LYS A 171 -14.15 -14.29 4.74
C LYS A 171 -14.56 -13.62 6.05
N ILE A 172 -13.59 -13.01 6.74
CA ILE A 172 -13.79 -12.28 8.00
C ILE A 172 -14.02 -10.79 7.71
N CYS A 173 -13.32 -10.22 6.71
CA CYS A 173 -13.38 -8.79 6.39
C CYS A 173 -14.39 -8.47 5.28
N MET A 174 -15.57 -8.01 5.65
CA MET A 174 -16.24 -6.93 4.89
C MET A 174 -16.55 -5.70 5.75
N SER A 175 -16.20 -5.69 7.05
CA SER A 175 -16.58 -4.61 7.97
C SER A 175 -15.64 -4.39 9.17
N LEU A 176 -14.42 -4.94 9.20
CA LEU A 176 -13.53 -4.79 10.36
C LEU A 176 -12.55 -3.63 10.20
N THR A 177 -12.61 -2.71 11.15
CA THR A 177 -11.57 -1.70 11.41
C THR A 177 -10.37 -2.41 12.06
N VAL A 178 -9.21 -2.36 11.41
CA VAL A 178 -7.96 -2.85 12.01
C VAL A 178 -7.46 -1.80 13.01
N HIS A 179 -7.61 -2.05 14.31
CA HIS A 179 -6.97 -1.23 15.34
C HIS A 179 -5.57 -1.73 15.65
N HIS A 180 -4.63 -0.78 15.60
CA HIS A 180 -3.28 -0.85 16.16
C HIS A 180 -2.46 -2.10 15.80
N MET A 181 -1.72 -2.00 14.68
CA MET A 181 -0.47 -2.74 14.54
C MET A 181 0.56 -2.12 15.50
N LYS A 182 0.61 -2.58 16.74
CA LYS A 182 1.75 -2.31 17.61
C LYS A 182 2.91 -3.18 17.16
N GLN A 183 3.98 -2.52 16.72
CA GLN A 183 5.29 -3.12 16.53
C GLN A 183 5.91 -3.26 17.92
N ASP A 184 5.85 -4.45 18.50
CA ASP A 184 6.72 -4.78 19.63
C ASP A 184 8.06 -5.22 19.02
N ILE A 185 9.04 -4.31 19.04
CA ILE A 185 10.48 -4.60 18.84
C ILE A 185 11.13 -4.56 20.21
#